data_AF-A0A7D9J8P7-F1
#
_entry.id   AF-A0A7D9J8P7-F1
#
_cell.length_a   1.000
_cell.length_b   1.000
_cell.length_c   1.000
_cell.angle_alpha   90.00
_cell.angle_beta   90.00
_cell.angle_gamma   90.00
#
_symmetry.space_group_name_H-M   'P 1'
#
loop_
_entity.id
_entity.type
_entity.pdbx_description
1 polymer ?
#
loop_
_entity_poly.entity_id
_entity_poly.type
_entity_poly.pdbx_seq_one_letter_code
_entity_poly.pdbx_strand_id
1 'polypeptide(L)'
;MIEFEWSSLLREMSERCPFLRDVLVTTAKCANKNRNHVPPICLCYAILLQQRNRDLNLVQRINTVLLSEGKAKKQSFTQLIERCQKVGFSLSHQSKVNLLDHIATHNNDHVVNEVKQGKKLQGTGDNWDYKIRVHNMRKTEQNRDLHYFASNIIVERVPCEGSSKFAPQRDILTVPNSMFLLDNTETRKLREDFKVIVGRILVDRITSLSFMKLIIPAHIESKYPNEMAQKSTIIPLSMQFKEEKKYDDVVDILSTYENTLEDIYSKAELIEIPKGTKPAAASNVSLSGVASRPDQPGVHAKKT
;
A
#
# COMPACT_ATOMS: atom_id res chain seq x y z
N MET A 1 5.50 -11.98 2.45
CA MET A 1 5.59 -12.11 0.98
C MET A 1 5.45 -13.59 0.69
N ILE A 2 4.48 -14.01 -0.11
CA ILE A 2 4.33 -15.44 -0.44
C ILE A 2 5.52 -15.79 -1.34
N GLU A 3 6.43 -16.64 -0.85
CA GLU A 3 7.51 -17.16 -1.67
C GLU A 3 6.93 -18.18 -2.64
N PHE A 4 6.90 -17.80 -3.92
CA PHE A 4 6.43 -18.68 -4.98
C PHE A 4 7.62 -19.42 -5.59
N GLU A 5 7.59 -20.75 -5.52
CA GLU A 5 8.56 -21.61 -6.18
C GLU A 5 7.89 -22.58 -7.14
N TRP A 6 8.42 -22.69 -8.37
CA TRP A 6 7.91 -23.63 -9.38
C TRP A 6 8.07 -25.10 -8.96
N SER A 7 9.07 -25.42 -8.14
CA SER A 7 9.29 -26.73 -7.53
C SER A 7 8.08 -27.21 -6.71
N SER A 8 7.40 -26.29 -6.02
CA SER A 8 6.27 -26.62 -5.17
C SER A 8 5.05 -27.09 -5.97
N LEU A 9 4.76 -26.44 -7.11
CA LEU A 9 3.72 -26.90 -8.04
C LEU A 9 4.05 -28.26 -8.67
N LEU A 10 5.32 -28.48 -9.02
CA LEU A 10 5.74 -29.76 -9.57
C LEU A 10 5.58 -30.91 -8.55
N ARG A 11 5.85 -30.63 -7.27
CA ARG A 11 5.59 -31.56 -6.16
C ARG A 11 4.10 -31.81 -5.98
N GLU A 12 3.28 -30.75 -5.93
CA GLU A 12 1.81 -30.87 -5.84
C GLU A 12 1.24 -31.72 -6.98
N MET A 13 1.68 -31.48 -8.23
CA MET A 13 1.26 -32.25 -9.39
C MET A 13 1.69 -33.72 -9.28
N SER A 14 2.88 -34.00 -8.74
CA SER A 14 3.38 -35.36 -8.51
C SER A 14 2.55 -36.12 -7.48
N GLU A 15 2.10 -35.44 -6.43
CA GLU A 15 1.29 -36.02 -5.35
C GLU A 15 -0.16 -36.23 -5.77
N ARG A 16 -0.76 -35.24 -6.45
CA ARG A 16 -2.19 -35.25 -6.77
C ARG A 16 -2.52 -35.93 -8.09
N CYS A 17 -1.66 -35.78 -9.10
CA CYS A 17 -1.92 -36.19 -10.49
C CYS A 17 -0.64 -36.73 -11.19
N PRO A 18 -0.03 -37.82 -10.69
CA PRO A 18 1.25 -38.33 -11.21
C PRO A 18 1.21 -38.69 -12.70
N PHE A 19 0.10 -39.22 -13.19
CA PHE A 19 -0.07 -39.52 -14.62
C PHE A 19 0.01 -38.27 -15.50
N LEU A 20 -0.65 -37.18 -15.08
CA LEU A 20 -0.63 -35.92 -15.82
C LEU A 20 0.78 -35.33 -15.87
N ARG A 21 1.53 -35.42 -14.75
CA ARG A 21 2.95 -35.05 -14.73
C ARG A 21 3.73 -35.82 -15.78
N ASP A 22 3.58 -37.14 -15.82
CA ASP A 22 4.37 -37.98 -16.73
C ASP A 22 4.09 -37.66 -18.20
N VAL A 23 2.84 -37.37 -18.55
CA VAL A 23 2.46 -36.89 -19.88
C VAL A 23 3.12 -35.54 -20.19
N LEU A 24 3.01 -34.55 -19.29
CA LEU A 24 3.56 -33.21 -19.51
C LEU A 24 5.10 -33.19 -19.55
N VAL A 25 5.75 -33.99 -18.70
CA VAL A 25 7.22 -34.13 -18.67
C VAL A 25 7.71 -34.82 -19.95
N THR A 26 7.04 -35.88 -20.39
CA THR A 26 7.42 -36.61 -21.61
C THR A 26 7.28 -35.71 -22.84
N THR A 27 6.16 -35.02 -22.97
CA THR A 27 5.93 -34.07 -24.08
C THR A 27 6.92 -32.90 -24.07
N ALA A 28 7.25 -32.33 -22.90
CA ALA A 28 8.24 -31.26 -22.80
C ALA A 28 9.67 -31.71 -23.16
N LYS A 29 10.08 -32.91 -22.74
CA LYS A 29 11.41 -33.48 -23.05
C LYS A 29 11.57 -33.83 -24.53
N CYS A 30 10.49 -34.21 -25.22
CA CYS A 30 10.50 -34.44 -26.67
C CYS A 30 10.76 -33.15 -27.47
N ALA A 31 10.40 -31.97 -26.93
CA ALA A 31 10.52 -30.71 -27.66
C ALA A 31 11.96 -30.13 -27.63
N ASN A 32 12.68 -30.17 -26.50
CA ASN A 32 14.04 -29.61 -26.43
C ASN A 32 14.85 -30.00 -25.18
N LYS A 33 15.83 -30.92 -25.25
CA LYS A 33 16.50 -31.52 -24.08
C LYS A 33 17.28 -30.56 -23.15
N ASN A 34 17.64 -29.36 -23.60
CA ASN A 34 18.56 -28.45 -22.89
C ASN A 34 17.89 -27.27 -22.16
N ARG A 35 16.56 -27.22 -22.06
CA ARG A 35 15.84 -26.12 -21.38
C ARG A 35 15.29 -26.54 -20.03
N ASN A 36 15.21 -25.58 -19.10
CA ASN A 36 14.45 -25.79 -17.88
C ASN A 36 12.95 -25.87 -18.21
N HIS A 37 12.41 -27.10 -18.19
CA HIS A 37 11.00 -27.37 -18.52
C HIS A 37 10.06 -27.19 -17.34
N VAL A 38 10.57 -26.98 -16.12
CA VAL A 38 9.74 -26.94 -14.91
C VAL A 38 8.70 -25.81 -14.99
N PRO A 39 9.05 -24.55 -15.31
CA PRO A 39 8.05 -23.48 -15.39
C PRO A 39 6.99 -23.70 -16.49
N PRO A 40 7.34 -24.09 -17.74
CA PRO A 40 6.35 -24.41 -18.77
C PRO A 40 5.40 -25.55 -18.37
N ILE A 41 5.92 -26.63 -17.79
CA ILE A 41 5.10 -27.77 -17.34
C ILE A 41 4.12 -27.33 -16.24
N CYS A 42 4.61 -26.58 -15.25
CA CYS A 42 3.77 -26.09 -14.16
C CYS A 42 2.72 -25.08 -14.63
N LEU A 43 3.04 -24.27 -15.65
CA LEU A 43 2.08 -23.37 -16.28
C LEU A 43 0.97 -24.14 -17.02
N CYS A 44 1.32 -25.17 -17.79
CA CYS A 44 0.34 -26.05 -18.43
C CYS A 44 -0.57 -26.72 -17.40
N TYR A 45 0.01 -27.24 -16.31
CA TYR A 45 -0.74 -27.80 -15.19
C TYR A 45 -1.71 -26.78 -14.59
N ALA A 46 -1.26 -25.53 -14.36
CA ALA A 46 -2.12 -24.47 -13.87
C ALA A 46 -3.29 -24.17 -14.83
N ILE A 47 -3.03 -24.04 -16.14
CA ILE A 47 -4.08 -23.80 -17.14
C ILE A 47 -5.14 -24.92 -17.09
N LEU A 48 -4.70 -26.18 -17.02
CA LEU A 48 -5.59 -27.34 -16.94
C LEU A 48 -6.38 -27.37 -15.63
N LEU A 49 -5.75 -27.02 -14.50
CA LEU A 49 -6.41 -26.97 -13.20
C LEU A 49 -7.60 -26.02 -13.18
N GLN A 50 -7.56 -24.91 -13.93
CA GLN A 50 -8.66 -23.95 -13.98
C GLN A 50 -9.96 -24.57 -14.54
N GLN A 51 -9.84 -25.52 -15.46
CA GLN A 51 -11.00 -26.23 -15.99
C GLN A 51 -11.70 -27.06 -14.91
N ARG A 52 -10.95 -27.49 -13.89
CA ARG A 52 -11.46 -28.28 -12.76
C ARG A 52 -11.89 -27.42 -11.58
N ASN A 53 -11.12 -26.39 -11.24
CA ASN A 53 -11.42 -25.46 -10.17
C ASN A 53 -10.94 -24.05 -10.52
N ARG A 54 -11.92 -23.15 -10.75
CA ARG A 54 -11.66 -21.77 -11.17
C ARG A 54 -11.10 -20.89 -10.05
N ASP A 55 -11.23 -21.32 -8.79
CA ASP A 55 -10.90 -20.50 -7.62
C ASP A 55 -9.52 -20.85 -7.03
N LEU A 56 -8.96 -22.04 -7.31
CA LEU A 56 -7.74 -22.55 -6.66
C LEU A 56 -6.45 -22.43 -7.49
N ASN A 57 -6.30 -21.41 -8.33
CA ASN A 57 -5.10 -21.26 -9.17
C ASN A 57 -4.20 -20.08 -8.76
N LEU A 58 -3.11 -20.39 -8.04
CA LEU A 58 -2.11 -19.41 -7.63
C LEU A 58 -1.37 -18.77 -8.82
N VAL A 59 -0.99 -19.56 -9.83
CA VAL A 59 -0.22 -19.07 -10.99
C VAL A 59 -1.04 -18.07 -11.81
N GLN A 60 -2.33 -18.32 -11.99
CA GLN A 60 -3.22 -17.37 -12.66
C GLN A 60 -3.40 -16.07 -11.87
N ARG A 61 -3.53 -16.17 -10.54
CA ARG A 61 -3.61 -14.98 -9.66
C ARG A 61 -2.33 -14.13 -9.80
N ILE A 62 -1.15 -14.76 -9.74
CA ILE A 62 0.15 -14.09 -9.94
C ILE A 62 0.23 -13.43 -11.32
N ASN A 63 -0.04 -14.18 -12.39
CA ASN A 63 -0.02 -13.67 -13.76
C ASN A 63 -0.98 -12.48 -13.95
N THR A 64 -2.16 -12.54 -13.31
CA THR A 64 -3.15 -11.47 -13.39
C THR A 64 -2.65 -10.18 -12.72
N VAL A 65 -2.01 -10.28 -11.56
CA VAL A 65 -1.40 -9.12 -10.89
C VAL A 65 -0.26 -8.55 -11.74
N LEU A 66 0.63 -9.41 -12.27
CA LEU A 66 1.73 -8.99 -13.14
C LEU A 66 1.25 -8.29 -14.41
N LEU A 67 0.20 -8.82 -15.05
CA LEU A 67 -0.40 -8.19 -16.22
C LEU A 67 -1.01 -6.83 -15.87
N SER A 68 -1.65 -6.71 -14.71
CA SER A 68 -2.31 -5.48 -14.24
C SER A 68 -1.32 -4.35 -13.91
N GLU A 69 -0.13 -4.70 -13.41
CA GLU A 69 0.99 -3.76 -13.20
C GLU A 69 1.68 -3.36 -14.52
N GLY A 70 1.46 -4.13 -15.59
CA GLY A 70 1.96 -3.82 -16.92
C GLY A 70 1.34 -2.53 -17.44
N LYS A 71 2.17 -1.52 -17.73
CA LYS A 71 1.77 -0.20 -18.27
C LYS A 71 1.24 -0.24 -19.72
N ALA A 72 0.54 -1.30 -20.10
CA ALA A 72 -0.05 -1.45 -21.42
C ALA A 72 -1.17 -0.42 -21.64
N LYS A 73 -1.28 0.10 -22.87
CA LYS A 73 -2.36 1.02 -23.25
C LYS A 73 -3.72 0.36 -23.01
N LYS A 74 -4.69 1.08 -22.45
CA LYS A 74 -6.02 0.58 -22.01
C LYS A 74 -6.69 -0.39 -23.00
N GLN A 75 -6.71 -0.04 -24.29
CA GLN A 75 -7.34 -0.88 -25.33
C GLN A 75 -6.57 -2.18 -25.59
N SER A 76 -5.24 -2.12 -25.65
CA SER A 76 -4.37 -3.29 -25.79
C SER A 76 -4.40 -4.17 -24.54
N PHE A 77 -4.50 -3.55 -23.36
CA PHE A 77 -4.60 -4.24 -22.09
C PHE A 77 -5.91 -5.04 -21.97
N THR A 78 -7.07 -4.44 -22.27
CA THR A 78 -8.35 -5.16 -22.24
C THR A 78 -8.35 -6.34 -23.21
N GLN A 79 -7.88 -6.14 -24.45
CA GLN A 79 -7.77 -7.22 -25.43
C GLN A 79 -6.79 -8.32 -25.01
N LEU A 80 -5.68 -7.95 -24.38
CA LEU A 80 -4.69 -8.91 -23.87
C LEU A 80 -5.27 -9.75 -22.73
N ILE A 81 -5.91 -9.12 -21.75
CA ILE A 81 -6.55 -9.82 -20.62
C ILE A 81 -7.64 -10.76 -21.12
N GLU A 82 -8.49 -10.34 -22.06
CA GLU A 82 -9.51 -11.21 -22.65
C GLU A 82 -8.90 -12.43 -23.36
N ARG A 83 -7.82 -12.24 -24.12
CA ARG A 83 -7.12 -13.34 -24.80
C ARG A 83 -6.46 -14.28 -23.80
N CYS A 84 -5.75 -13.74 -22.82
CA CYS A 84 -5.10 -14.52 -21.76
C CYS A 84 -6.13 -15.28 -20.92
N GLN A 85 -7.30 -14.69 -20.64
CA GLN A 85 -8.39 -15.37 -19.95
C GLN A 85 -8.93 -16.56 -20.77
N LYS A 86 -9.15 -16.38 -22.08
CA LYS A 86 -9.66 -17.47 -22.95
C LYS A 86 -8.74 -18.69 -22.97
N VAL A 87 -7.43 -18.47 -22.88
CA VAL A 87 -6.41 -19.54 -22.84
C VAL A 87 -6.19 -20.08 -21.42
N GLY A 88 -6.84 -19.48 -20.41
CA GLY A 88 -6.66 -19.84 -19.01
C GLY A 88 -5.30 -19.43 -18.43
N PHE A 89 -4.70 -18.38 -18.95
CA PHE A 89 -3.44 -17.85 -18.44
C PHE A 89 -3.64 -16.86 -17.28
N SER A 90 -4.75 -16.11 -17.29
CA SER A 90 -5.11 -15.09 -16.31
C SER A 90 -6.57 -15.24 -15.87
N LEU A 91 -6.90 -14.60 -14.75
CA LEU A 91 -8.27 -14.49 -14.25
C LEU A 91 -9.13 -13.60 -15.15
N SER A 92 -10.45 -13.74 -14.99
CA SER A 92 -11.42 -12.83 -15.58
C SER A 92 -11.33 -11.42 -14.97
N HIS A 93 -11.91 -10.43 -15.65
CA HIS A 93 -11.96 -9.07 -15.12
C HIS A 93 -12.60 -8.99 -13.73
N GLN A 94 -13.75 -9.65 -13.53
CA GLN A 94 -14.43 -9.66 -12.22
C GLN A 94 -13.61 -10.39 -11.16
N SER A 95 -13.06 -11.56 -11.50
CA SER A 95 -12.22 -12.33 -10.58
C SER A 95 -10.94 -11.60 -10.20
N LYS A 96 -10.38 -10.78 -11.10
CA LYS A 96 -9.26 -9.87 -10.81
C LYS A 96 -9.67 -8.83 -9.77
N VAL A 97 -10.82 -8.16 -9.96
CA VAL A 97 -11.30 -7.16 -8.99
C VAL A 97 -11.47 -7.80 -7.62
N ASN A 98 -12.16 -8.95 -7.55
CA ASN A 98 -12.32 -9.68 -6.30
C ASN A 98 -10.97 -10.08 -5.68
N LEU A 99 -9.98 -10.50 -6.49
CA LEU A 99 -8.63 -10.81 -6.00
C LEU A 99 -7.95 -9.58 -5.39
N LEU A 100 -8.06 -8.42 -6.03
CA LEU A 100 -7.51 -7.18 -5.51
C LEU A 100 -8.20 -6.77 -4.20
N ASP A 101 -9.52 -6.94 -4.11
CA ASP A 101 -10.27 -6.69 -2.87
C ASP A 101 -9.85 -7.64 -1.74
N HIS A 102 -9.62 -8.92 -2.05
CA HIS A 102 -9.09 -9.90 -1.09
C HIS A 102 -7.68 -9.52 -0.60
N ILE A 103 -6.79 -9.07 -1.50
CA ILE A 103 -5.45 -8.60 -1.14
C ILE A 103 -5.54 -7.37 -0.22
N ALA A 104 -6.41 -6.42 -0.56
CA ALA A 104 -6.66 -5.24 0.26
C ALA A 104 -7.15 -5.63 1.66
N THR A 105 -8.14 -6.53 1.74
CA THR A 105 -8.69 -7.00 3.03
C THR A 105 -7.62 -7.67 3.91
N HIS A 106 -6.77 -8.53 3.34
CA HIS A 106 -5.72 -9.22 4.10
C HIS A 106 -4.65 -8.25 4.65
N ASN A 107 -4.38 -7.13 3.97
CA ASN A 107 -3.48 -6.11 4.50
C ASN A 107 -4.08 -5.44 5.75
N ASN A 108 -5.40 -5.30 5.83
CA ASN A 108 -6.07 -4.76 7.01
C ASN A 108 -5.92 -5.68 8.22
N ASP A 109 -5.97 -7.01 8.05
CA ASP A 109 -5.79 -7.98 9.15
C ASP A 109 -4.41 -7.83 9.82
N HIS A 110 -3.38 -7.51 9.03
CA HIS A 110 -2.06 -7.23 9.57
C HIS A 110 -2.07 -5.97 10.45
N VAL A 111 -2.74 -4.89 10.04
CA VAL A 111 -2.88 -3.68 10.87
C VAL A 111 -3.57 -4.01 12.18
N VAL A 112 -4.68 -4.76 12.11
CA VAL A 112 -5.47 -5.14 13.28
C VAL A 112 -4.59 -5.89 14.29
N ASN A 113 -3.77 -6.83 13.83
CA ASN A 113 -2.83 -7.57 14.69
C ASN A 113 -1.77 -6.65 15.32
N GLU A 114 -1.24 -5.68 14.58
CA GLU A 114 -0.26 -4.71 15.10
C GLU A 114 -0.89 -3.78 16.14
N VAL A 115 -2.15 -3.37 15.93
CA VAL A 115 -2.93 -2.59 16.90
C VAL A 115 -3.23 -3.42 18.15
N LYS A 116 -3.56 -4.71 18.01
CA LYS A 116 -3.71 -5.65 19.15
C LYS A 116 -2.43 -5.76 19.99
N GLN A 117 -1.26 -5.61 19.38
CA GLN A 117 0.04 -5.56 20.07
C GLN A 117 0.33 -4.20 20.75
N GLY A 118 -0.61 -3.25 20.69
CA GLY A 118 -0.49 -1.93 21.31
C GLY A 118 0.28 -0.90 20.46
N LYS A 119 0.57 -1.20 19.19
CA LYS A 119 1.21 -0.22 18.30
C LYS A 119 0.23 0.86 17.87
N LYS A 120 0.73 2.08 17.73
CA LYS A 120 -0.04 3.23 17.26
C LYS A 120 0.00 3.32 15.74
N LEU A 121 -1.00 4.01 15.20
CA LEU A 121 -1.13 4.26 13.77
C LEU A 121 -0.94 5.74 13.47
N GLN A 122 -0.21 6.03 12.40
CA GLN A 122 -0.07 7.37 11.83
C GLN A 122 -0.67 7.38 10.43
N GLY A 123 -1.59 8.31 10.18
CA GLY A 123 -2.12 8.57 8.84
C GLY A 123 -1.28 9.58 8.08
N THR A 124 -1.09 9.35 6.79
CA THR A 124 -0.56 10.35 5.85
C THR A 124 -1.42 10.35 4.59
N GLY A 125 -1.68 11.52 4.03
CA GLY A 125 -2.39 11.63 2.77
C GLY A 125 -1.91 12.84 1.98
N ASP A 126 -2.05 12.76 0.66
CA ASP A 126 -1.64 13.80 -0.28
C ASP A 126 -2.51 13.74 -1.54
N ASN A 127 -2.46 14.80 -2.34
CA ASN A 127 -3.13 14.88 -3.62
C ASN A 127 -2.49 13.96 -4.65
N TRP A 128 -3.36 13.27 -5.39
CA TRP A 128 -3.04 12.52 -6.59
C TRP A 128 -3.65 13.23 -7.80
N ASP A 129 -2.87 14.13 -8.37
CA ASP A 129 -3.30 14.93 -9.52
C ASP A 129 -2.86 14.30 -10.83
N TYR A 130 -3.78 14.17 -11.79
CA TYR A 130 -3.41 13.79 -13.15
C TYR A 130 -4.29 14.45 -14.20
N LYS A 131 -3.66 14.72 -15.35
CA LYS A 131 -4.28 15.39 -16.49
C LYS A 131 -4.58 14.39 -17.60
N ILE A 132 -5.86 14.24 -17.93
CA ILE A 132 -6.30 13.54 -19.13
C ILE A 132 -6.29 14.54 -20.28
N ARG A 133 -5.35 14.34 -21.21
CA ARG A 133 -5.29 15.12 -22.45
C ARG A 133 -6.16 14.48 -23.52
N VAL A 134 -7.00 15.29 -24.17
CA VAL A 134 -7.70 14.88 -25.38
C VAL A 134 -6.80 15.09 -26.59
N HIS A 135 -6.86 14.17 -27.56
CA HIS A 135 -6.03 14.29 -28.77
C HIS A 135 -6.39 15.52 -29.60
N ASN A 136 -7.70 15.78 -29.74
CA ASN A 136 -8.24 16.98 -30.39
C ASN A 136 -9.23 17.64 -29.44
N MET A 137 -8.89 18.83 -28.93
CA MET A 137 -9.78 19.62 -28.10
C MET A 137 -10.96 20.12 -28.92
N ARG A 138 -12.18 19.83 -28.47
CA ARG A 138 -13.44 20.33 -29.06
C ARG A 138 -14.23 21.06 -27.98
N LYS A 139 -15.17 21.91 -28.37
CA LYS A 139 -16.01 22.65 -27.39
C LYS A 139 -16.66 21.73 -26.34
N THR A 140 -17.03 20.51 -26.73
CA THR A 140 -17.65 19.50 -25.84
C THR A 140 -16.65 18.59 -25.13
N GLU A 141 -15.40 18.50 -25.60
CA GLU A 141 -14.39 17.61 -25.05
C GLU A 141 -13.08 18.37 -24.83
N GLN A 142 -12.83 18.70 -23.58
CA GLN A 142 -11.67 19.44 -23.11
C GLN A 142 -10.72 18.51 -22.34
N ASN A 143 -9.49 18.98 -22.13
CA ASN A 143 -8.59 18.33 -21.18
C ASN A 143 -9.23 18.34 -19.79
N ARG A 144 -9.07 17.24 -19.06
CA ARG A 144 -9.61 17.11 -17.69
C ARG A 144 -8.46 17.03 -16.73
N ASP A 145 -8.45 17.93 -15.76
CA ASP A 145 -7.56 17.87 -14.60
C ASP A 145 -8.35 17.19 -13.48
N LEU A 146 -7.85 16.04 -13.02
CA LEU A 146 -8.48 15.24 -11.98
C LEU A 146 -7.65 15.34 -10.72
N HIS A 147 -8.31 15.67 -9.62
CA HIS A 147 -7.74 15.87 -8.29
C HIS A 147 -8.31 14.82 -7.35
N TYR A 148 -7.52 13.80 -7.06
CA TYR A 148 -7.89 12.72 -6.14
C TYR A 148 -7.05 12.79 -4.88
N PHE A 149 -7.44 12.05 -3.85
CA PHE A 149 -6.72 11.99 -2.58
C PHE A 149 -6.24 10.57 -2.31
N ALA A 150 -4.94 10.41 -2.13
CA ALA A 150 -4.30 9.13 -1.83
C ALA A 150 -3.77 9.16 -0.39
N SER A 151 -3.94 8.06 0.33
CA SER A 151 -3.57 8.00 1.74
C SER A 151 -2.98 6.66 2.14
N ASN A 152 -2.19 6.67 3.21
CA ASN A 152 -1.56 5.51 3.80
C ASN A 152 -1.69 5.55 5.31
N ILE A 153 -1.81 4.36 5.91
CA ILE A 153 -1.61 4.13 7.34
C ILE A 153 -0.21 3.57 7.55
N ILE A 154 0.49 4.13 8.53
CA ILE A 154 1.83 3.71 8.94
C ILE A 154 1.73 3.20 10.37
N VAL A 155 2.26 2.00 10.62
CA VAL A 155 2.37 1.46 11.97
C VAL A 155 3.61 2.04 12.64
N GLU A 156 3.43 2.73 13.77
CA GLU A 156 4.54 3.27 14.55
C GLU A 156 5.40 2.13 15.13
N ARG A 157 6.71 2.23 14.91
CA ARG A 157 7.68 1.25 15.43
C ARG A 157 8.13 1.53 16.86
N VAL A 158 7.98 2.78 17.30
CA VAL A 158 8.43 3.25 18.60
C VAL A 158 7.22 3.78 19.37
N PRO A 159 7.01 3.36 20.63
CA PRO A 159 5.98 3.93 21.46
C PRO A 159 6.19 5.43 21.68
N CYS A 160 5.24 6.26 21.28
CA CYS A 160 5.16 7.64 21.74
C CYS A 160 4.62 7.67 23.19
N GLU A 161 5.49 7.38 24.15
CA GLU A 161 5.25 7.53 25.58
C GLU A 161 5.58 8.96 26.04
N GLY A 162 4.77 9.53 26.94
CA GLY A 162 5.04 10.85 27.55
C GLY A 162 4.38 12.06 26.87
N SER A 163 3.77 11.91 25.69
CA SER A 163 2.93 12.98 25.12
C SER A 163 1.59 13.06 25.85
N SER A 164 1.32 14.21 26.48
CA SER A 164 0.03 14.52 27.11
C SER A 164 -1.13 14.28 26.13
N LYS A 165 -2.05 13.37 26.47
CA LYS A 165 -3.23 13.07 25.64
C LYS A 165 -4.39 14.05 25.85
N PHE A 166 -4.32 14.90 26.89
CA PHE A 166 -5.51 15.59 27.40
C PHE A 166 -5.37 17.11 27.48
N ALA A 167 -4.16 17.67 27.38
CA ALA A 167 -3.96 19.10 27.42
C ALA A 167 -2.78 19.56 26.55
N PRO A 168 -2.89 20.73 25.89
CA PRO A 168 -1.76 21.37 25.24
C PRO A 168 -0.64 21.60 26.26
N GLN A 169 0.61 21.30 25.87
CA GLN A 169 1.74 21.41 26.79
C GLN A 169 1.99 22.86 27.23
N ARG A 170 1.64 23.84 26.37
CA ARG A 170 1.75 25.29 26.61
C ARG A 170 0.68 26.03 25.78
N ASP A 171 0.38 27.26 26.17
CA ASP A 171 -0.49 28.15 25.38
C ASP A 171 0.26 28.71 24.17
N ILE A 172 -0.28 28.47 22.96
CA ILE A 172 0.29 28.90 21.69
C ILE A 172 0.42 30.42 21.57
N LEU A 173 -0.40 31.18 22.29
CA LEU A 173 -0.33 32.64 22.27
C LEU A 173 0.82 33.20 23.11
N THR A 174 1.38 32.39 24.02
CA THR A 174 2.42 32.82 24.97
C THR A 174 3.76 32.15 24.74
N VAL A 175 3.79 31.06 23.95
CA VAL A 175 5.01 30.31 23.68
C VAL A 175 5.95 31.12 22.76
N PRO A 176 7.21 31.37 23.17
CA PRO A 176 8.15 32.05 22.30
C PRO A 176 8.57 31.15 21.13
N ASN A 177 8.74 31.75 19.94
CA ASN A 177 9.16 31.04 18.73
C ASN A 177 10.49 30.28 18.90
N SER A 178 11.37 30.75 19.78
CA SER A 178 12.65 30.12 20.08
C SER A 178 12.51 28.70 20.65
N MET A 179 11.35 28.33 21.20
CA MET A 179 11.11 26.98 21.69
C MET A 179 10.93 25.93 20.58
N PHE A 180 10.57 26.37 19.37
CA PHE A 180 10.49 25.49 18.20
C PHE A 180 11.84 25.37 17.48
N LEU A 181 12.84 26.14 17.91
CA LEU A 181 14.20 26.06 17.41
C LEU A 181 15.02 25.13 18.29
N LEU A 182 16.04 24.52 17.69
CA LEU A 182 16.98 23.68 18.42
C LEU A 182 17.68 24.50 19.50
N ASP A 183 17.74 23.96 20.71
CA ASP A 183 18.55 24.55 21.74
C ASP A 183 20.06 24.32 21.48
N ASN A 184 20.92 24.89 22.32
CA ASN A 184 22.38 24.74 22.17
C ASN A 184 22.84 23.28 22.32
N THR A 185 22.16 22.50 23.15
CA THR A 185 22.46 21.08 23.40
C THR A 185 22.08 20.22 22.19
N GLU A 186 20.90 20.42 21.63
CA GLU A 186 20.38 19.76 20.44
C GLU A 186 21.21 20.14 19.21
N THR A 187 21.51 21.43 19.04
CA THR A 187 22.37 21.92 17.95
C THR A 187 23.76 21.28 17.99
N ARG A 188 24.34 21.16 19.20
CA ARG A 188 25.63 20.49 19.37
C ARG A 188 25.54 19.01 19.02
N LYS A 189 24.52 18.30 19.50
CA LYS A 189 24.30 16.88 19.18
C LYS A 189 24.14 16.68 17.67
N LEU A 190 23.28 17.48 17.03
CA LEU A 190 23.05 17.43 15.59
C LEU A 190 24.34 17.67 14.79
N ARG A 191 25.19 18.60 15.25
CA ARG A 191 26.50 18.84 14.63
C ARG A 191 27.42 17.62 14.74
N GLU A 192 27.50 16.96 15.89
CA GLU A 192 28.30 15.75 16.06
C GLU A 192 27.79 14.62 15.15
N ASP A 193 26.48 14.43 15.08
CA ASP A 193 25.83 13.45 14.21
C ASP A 193 26.15 13.72 12.72
N PHE A 194 26.12 14.98 12.30
CA PHE A 194 26.51 15.38 10.94
C PHE A 194 27.97 15.11 10.61
N LYS A 195 28.90 15.28 11.56
CA LYS A 195 30.32 14.95 11.33
C LYS A 195 30.48 13.49 10.92
N VAL A 196 29.71 12.58 11.53
CA VAL A 196 29.73 11.16 11.16
C VAL A 196 29.23 10.94 9.74
N ILE A 197 28.12 11.58 9.34
CA ILE A 197 27.56 11.47 7.98
C ILE A 197 28.55 12.01 6.95
N VAL A 198 29.08 13.22 7.16
CA VAL A 198 30.06 13.85 6.28
C VAL A 198 31.32 12.98 6.18
N GLY A 199 31.81 12.48 7.32
CA GLY A 199 32.95 11.58 7.35
C GLY A 199 32.73 10.33 6.50
N ARG A 200 31.56 9.67 6.61
CA ARG A 200 31.23 8.51 5.77
C ARG A 200 31.24 8.84 4.28
N ILE A 201 30.66 9.98 3.90
CA ILE A 201 30.65 10.44 2.50
C ILE A 201 32.08 10.69 2.00
N LEU A 202 32.91 11.38 2.79
CA LEU A 202 34.30 11.67 2.40
C LEU A 202 35.09 10.39 2.18
N VAL A 203 34.97 9.41 3.06
CA VAL A 203 35.71 8.15 2.98
C VAL A 203 35.17 7.21 1.89
N ASP A 204 33.88 7.30 1.57
CA ASP A 204 33.28 6.57 0.44
C ASP A 204 33.69 7.16 -0.91
N ARG A 205 33.79 8.50 -1.00
CA ARG A 205 34.06 9.22 -2.25
C ARG A 205 35.55 9.45 -2.52
N ILE A 206 36.38 9.53 -1.49
CA ILE A 206 37.82 9.79 -1.61
C ILE A 206 38.59 8.53 -1.19
N THR A 207 38.99 7.73 -2.19
CA THR A 207 39.66 6.45 -1.98
C THR A 207 40.92 6.55 -1.10
N SER A 208 41.65 7.66 -1.19
CA SER A 208 42.84 7.93 -0.37
C SER A 208 42.52 8.04 1.13
N LEU A 209 41.26 8.31 1.52
CA LEU A 209 40.82 8.36 2.92
C LEU A 209 40.21 7.03 3.40
N SER A 210 40.25 5.96 2.59
CA SER A 210 39.68 4.65 2.93
C SER A 210 40.19 4.07 4.25
N PHE A 211 41.42 4.38 4.64
CA PHE A 211 41.98 3.96 5.94
C PHE A 211 41.19 4.49 7.14
N MET A 212 40.46 5.62 6.98
CA MET A 212 39.64 6.20 8.04
C MET A 212 38.30 5.45 8.25
N LYS A 213 37.95 4.46 7.42
CA LYS A 213 36.76 3.61 7.64
C LYS A 213 36.77 2.93 9.01
N LEU A 214 37.96 2.66 9.55
CA LEU A 214 38.13 2.00 10.85
C LEU A 214 37.76 2.90 12.05
N ILE A 215 37.81 4.22 11.87
CA ILE A 215 37.61 5.20 12.95
C ILE A 215 36.23 5.87 12.86
N ILE A 216 35.63 5.92 11.68
CA ILE A 216 34.31 6.56 11.49
C ILE A 216 33.21 5.57 11.87
N PRO A 217 32.32 5.91 12.83
CA PRO A 217 31.24 5.03 13.23
C PRO A 217 30.35 4.63 12.05
N ALA A 218 29.98 3.36 11.95
CA ALA A 218 29.10 2.84 10.90
C ALA A 218 27.63 3.28 11.06
N HIS A 219 27.19 3.51 12.31
CA HIS A 219 25.86 4.02 12.63
C HIS A 219 25.95 5.20 13.63
N ILE A 220 24.98 6.11 13.55
CA ILE A 220 24.80 7.16 14.57
C ILE A 220 23.98 6.53 15.68
N GLU A 221 24.39 6.73 16.93
CA GLU A 221 23.68 6.17 18.08
C GLU A 221 22.27 6.73 18.17
N SER A 222 21.28 5.83 18.14
CA SER A 222 19.87 6.14 18.30
C SER A 222 19.36 5.48 19.57
N LYS A 223 18.31 6.07 20.17
CA LYS A 223 17.61 5.50 21.33
C LYS A 223 16.93 4.16 21.00
N TYR A 224 16.53 3.97 19.74
CA TYR A 224 15.77 2.80 19.28
C TYR A 224 16.42 2.19 18.02
N PRO A 225 17.65 1.66 18.12
CA PRO A 225 18.42 1.22 16.95
C PRO A 225 17.79 -0.02 16.29
N ASN A 226 17.28 -0.95 17.09
CA ASN A 226 16.68 -2.20 16.60
C ASN A 226 15.38 -1.93 15.85
N GLU A 227 14.54 -1.06 16.40
CA GLU A 227 13.25 -0.67 15.84
C GLU A 227 13.46 0.14 14.55
N MET A 228 14.40 1.09 14.56
CA MET A 228 14.70 1.93 13.39
C MET A 228 15.36 1.18 12.24
N ALA A 229 16.06 0.07 12.52
CA ALA A 229 16.63 -0.80 11.49
C ALA A 229 15.60 -1.64 10.71
N GLN A 230 14.40 -1.86 11.28
CA GLN A 230 13.35 -2.65 10.64
C GLN A 230 12.72 -1.91 9.45
N LYS A 231 12.07 -2.65 8.54
CA LYS A 231 11.29 -2.04 7.45
C LYS A 231 9.95 -1.51 7.99
N SER A 232 9.56 -0.31 7.60
CA SER A 232 8.25 0.26 7.97
C SER A 232 7.10 -0.52 7.36
N THR A 233 6.04 -0.75 8.15
CA THR A 233 4.76 -1.27 7.68
C THR A 233 3.90 -0.09 7.22
N ILE A 234 3.73 0.03 5.91
CA ILE A 234 2.95 1.09 5.25
C ILE A 234 1.83 0.41 4.48
N ILE A 235 0.60 0.82 4.74
CA ILE A 235 -0.58 0.21 4.17
C ILE A 235 -1.38 1.28 3.43
N PRO A 236 -1.44 1.21 2.09
CA PRO A 236 -2.20 2.16 1.31
C PRO A 236 -3.69 1.96 1.56
N LEU A 237 -4.39 3.07 1.76
CA LEU A 237 -5.84 3.10 1.80
C LEU A 237 -6.41 3.29 0.39
N SER A 238 -7.70 3.03 0.26
CA SER A 238 -8.43 3.25 -0.98
C SER A 238 -8.29 4.71 -1.44
N MET A 239 -7.97 4.89 -2.73
CA MET A 239 -7.93 6.20 -3.35
C MET A 239 -9.33 6.82 -3.32
N GLN A 240 -9.40 8.07 -2.89
CA GLN A 240 -10.65 8.80 -2.78
C GLN A 240 -10.76 9.76 -3.96
N PHE A 241 -11.86 9.67 -4.71
CA PHE A 241 -12.13 10.56 -5.84
C PHE A 241 -12.67 11.91 -5.37
N LYS A 242 -11.89 12.56 -4.52
CA LYS A 242 -12.24 13.70 -3.67
C LYS A 242 -11.12 14.71 -3.72
N GLU A 243 -11.48 16.00 -3.73
CA GLU A 243 -10.53 17.11 -3.85
C GLU A 243 -10.37 17.82 -2.50
N GLU A 244 -9.18 17.82 -1.91
CA GLU A 244 -8.94 18.44 -0.59
C GLU A 244 -9.17 19.97 -0.55
N LYS A 245 -9.27 20.61 -1.71
CA LYS A 245 -9.58 22.05 -1.80
C LYS A 245 -11.06 22.34 -1.56
N LYS A 246 -11.92 21.33 -1.67
CA LYS A 246 -13.36 21.45 -1.45
C LYS A 246 -13.69 21.01 -0.04
N TYR A 247 -14.33 21.89 0.71
CA TYR A 247 -14.69 21.62 2.10
C TYR A 247 -15.49 20.32 2.27
N ASP A 248 -16.54 20.11 1.46
CA ASP A 248 -17.37 18.89 1.53
C ASP A 248 -16.55 17.62 1.29
N ASP A 249 -15.65 17.66 0.32
CA ASP A 249 -14.78 16.53 0.01
C ASP A 249 -13.77 16.27 1.13
N VAL A 250 -13.27 17.31 1.81
CA VAL A 250 -12.43 17.16 3.01
C VAL A 250 -13.19 16.48 4.15
N VAL A 251 -14.46 16.87 4.38
CA VAL A 251 -15.30 16.22 5.40
C VAL A 251 -15.49 14.74 5.08
N ASP A 252 -15.75 14.39 3.81
CA ASP A 252 -15.86 13.01 3.37
C ASP A 252 -14.55 12.23 3.53
N ILE A 253 -13.40 12.86 3.24
CA ILE A 253 -12.07 12.27 3.44
C ILE A 253 -11.83 11.95 4.91
N LEU A 254 -12.11 12.89 5.80
CA LEU A 254 -11.95 12.70 7.25
C LEU A 254 -12.91 11.65 7.80
N SER A 255 -14.16 11.63 7.34
CA SER A 255 -15.14 10.61 7.70
C SER A 255 -14.67 9.21 7.26
N THR A 256 -14.04 9.10 6.10
CA THR A 256 -13.47 7.83 5.62
C THR A 256 -12.34 7.35 6.53
N TYR A 257 -11.46 8.24 6.99
CA TYR A 257 -10.44 7.90 7.98
C TYR A 257 -11.03 7.45 9.30
N GLU A 258 -12.00 8.18 9.84
CA GLU A 258 -12.66 7.85 11.10
C GLU A 258 -13.30 6.46 11.05
N ASN A 259 -14.11 6.19 10.02
CA ASN A 259 -14.76 4.89 9.83
C ASN A 259 -13.73 3.75 9.66
N THR A 260 -12.64 4.01 8.93
CA THR A 260 -11.57 3.01 8.71
C THR A 260 -10.85 2.69 10.02
N LEU A 261 -10.53 3.71 10.82
CA LEU A 261 -9.90 3.52 12.13
C LEU A 261 -10.86 2.82 13.08
N GLU A 262 -12.13 3.23 13.14
CA GLU A 262 -13.14 2.58 13.98
C GLU A 262 -13.27 1.09 13.65
N ASP A 263 -13.31 0.71 12.36
CA ASP A 263 -13.33 -0.68 11.92
C ASP A 263 -12.07 -1.45 12.37
N ILE A 264 -10.89 -0.87 12.20
CA ILE A 264 -9.61 -1.49 12.63
C ILE A 264 -9.59 -1.72 14.14
N TYR A 265 -9.92 -0.70 14.93
CA TYR A 265 -9.88 -0.77 16.39
C TYR A 265 -10.98 -1.65 16.97
N SER A 266 -12.15 -1.71 16.31
CA SER A 266 -13.24 -2.62 16.69
C SER A 266 -12.86 -4.08 16.40
N LYS A 267 -12.26 -4.37 15.24
CA LYS A 267 -11.68 -5.69 14.93
C LYS A 267 -10.51 -6.05 15.85
N ALA A 268 -9.82 -5.04 16.37
CA ALA A 268 -8.78 -5.23 17.39
C ALA A 268 -9.35 -5.49 18.79
N GLU A 269 -10.67 -5.44 18.99
CA GLU A 269 -11.36 -5.60 20.28
C GLU A 269 -10.93 -4.54 21.33
N LEU A 270 -10.49 -3.36 20.87
CA LEU A 270 -10.07 -2.25 21.74
C LEU A 270 -11.16 -1.20 21.95
N ILE A 271 -12.23 -1.23 21.14
CA ILE A 271 -13.40 -0.35 21.25
C ILE A 271 -14.65 -1.23 21.24
N GLU A 272 -15.53 -1.03 22.22
CA GLU A 272 -16.89 -1.57 22.17
C GLU A 272 -17.80 -0.56 21.47
N ILE A 273 -18.20 -0.84 20.22
CA ILE A 273 -19.20 -0.03 19.53
C ILE A 273 -20.53 -0.21 20.28
N PRO A 274 -21.22 0.87 20.71
CA PRO A 274 -22.55 0.76 21.28
C PRO A 274 -23.50 0.06 20.30
N LYS A 275 -24.13 -1.05 20.72
CA LYS A 275 -25.12 -1.78 19.93
C LYS A 275 -26.34 -0.87 19.64
N GLY A 276 -26.31 -0.13 18.54
CA GLY A 276 -27.41 0.77 18.16
C GLY A 276 -27.08 1.76 17.05
N THR A 277 -25.81 2.09 16.83
CA THR A 277 -25.41 2.93 15.69
C THR A 277 -25.38 2.04 14.45
N LYS A 278 -26.39 2.16 13.57
CA LYS A 278 -26.32 1.54 12.25
C LYS A 278 -25.00 2.00 11.61
N PRO A 279 -24.12 1.09 11.13
CA PRO A 279 -23.00 1.53 10.32
C PRO A 279 -23.58 2.35 9.18
N ALA A 280 -23.04 3.56 8.97
CA ALA A 280 -23.36 4.32 7.77
C ALA A 280 -23.16 3.36 6.61
N ALA A 281 -24.24 3.11 5.86
CA ALA A 281 -24.28 2.04 4.87
C ALA A 281 -22.99 2.09 4.07
N ALA A 282 -22.25 0.97 4.06
CA ALA A 282 -21.07 0.81 3.22
C ALA A 282 -21.46 1.34 1.85
N SER A 283 -20.89 2.49 1.48
CA SER A 283 -21.13 3.06 0.18
C SER A 283 -20.45 2.08 -0.77
N ASN A 284 -21.24 1.15 -1.31
CA ASN A 284 -20.98 0.60 -2.62
C ASN A 284 -20.99 1.83 -3.54
N VAL A 285 -19.84 2.49 -3.66
CA VAL A 285 -19.65 3.63 -4.54
C VAL A 285 -19.77 3.09 -5.94
N SER A 286 -21.02 3.04 -6.40
CA SER A 286 -21.36 3.06 -7.81
C SER A 286 -20.58 4.22 -8.45
N LEU A 287 -19.99 3.95 -9.62
CA LEU A 287 -19.23 4.89 -10.47
C LEU A 287 -20.07 6.07 -11.03
N SER A 288 -21.14 6.47 -10.35
CA SER A 288 -22.04 7.54 -10.76
C SER A 288 -22.18 8.53 -9.60
N GLY A 289 -21.74 9.78 -9.85
CA GLY A 289 -21.74 10.86 -8.88
C GLY A 289 -23.06 11.00 -8.13
N VAL A 290 -22.96 11.12 -6.81
CA VAL A 290 -24.09 11.41 -5.92
C VAL A 290 -23.86 12.78 -5.30
N ALA A 291 -24.93 13.57 -5.29
CA ALA A 291 -24.99 14.95 -4.87
C ALA A 291 -24.63 15.14 -3.39
N SER A 292 -23.91 16.24 -3.11
CA SER A 292 -23.60 16.73 -1.76
C SER A 292 -24.89 16.94 -0.94
N ARG A 293 -24.80 16.67 0.36
CA ARG A 293 -25.87 17.00 1.32
C ARG A 293 -26.02 18.53 1.44
N PRO A 294 -27.23 19.03 1.75
CA PRO A 294 -27.45 20.47 1.87
C PRO A 294 -26.74 21.08 3.08
N ASP A 295 -26.20 22.28 2.83
CA ASP A 295 -25.41 23.15 3.69
C ASP A 295 -25.90 23.26 5.15
N GLN A 296 -24.95 23.34 6.09
CA GLN A 296 -25.15 24.07 7.34
C GLN A 296 -24.29 25.34 7.35
N PRO A 297 -24.87 26.54 7.15
CA PRO A 297 -24.16 27.79 7.28
C PRO A 297 -24.17 28.29 8.74
N GLY A 298 -23.00 28.69 9.26
CA GLY A 298 -22.92 29.85 10.16
C GLY A 298 -22.83 29.65 11.69
N VAL A 299 -22.08 28.68 12.23
CA VAL A 299 -21.91 28.56 13.71
C VAL A 299 -20.68 29.30 14.26
N HIS A 300 -19.72 29.75 13.43
CA HIS A 300 -18.44 30.28 13.94
C HIS A 300 -18.12 31.75 13.67
N ALA A 301 -19.05 32.54 13.13
CA ALA A 301 -18.88 34.00 13.10
C ALA A 301 -19.47 34.63 14.37
N LYS A 302 -18.64 34.77 15.42
CA LYS A 302 -18.94 35.75 16.48
C LYS A 302 -18.87 37.13 15.83
N LYS A 303 -20.01 37.82 15.73
CA LYS A 303 -20.06 39.24 15.38
C LYS A 303 -19.36 40.03 16.50
N THR A 304 -18.29 40.70 16.14
CA THR A 304 -17.77 41.91 16.80
C THR A 304 -17.65 42.97 15.74
#